data_AF-A0A0F9H5T7-F1
#
_entry.id   AF-A0A0F9H5T7-F1
#
_cell.length_a   1.000
_cell.length_b   1.000
_cell.length_c   1.000
_cell.angle_alpha   90.00
_cell.angle_beta   90.00
_cell.angle_gamma   90.00
#
_symmetry.space_group_name_H-M   'P 1'
#
loop_
_entity.id
_entity.type
_entity.pdbx_description
1 polymer ?
#
loop_
_entity_poly.entity_id
_entity_poly.type
_entity_poly.pdbx_seq_one_letter_code
_entity_poly.pdbx_strand_id
1 'polypeptide(L)'
;MKINRVNSINTYLRILFFVLLTIVFIGPFSTSSHASVTFKGDFETGDLGDFKVSGLSPTATSSLSRVGTYAMESYLEPGENRSEVSGVGTTNVGGEYWYGFSIFLPEGFVVNNDWEILAQWHGYPDKDIGEGWRNPVMALNSSG
;
A
#
# COMPACT_ATOMS: atom_id res chain seq x y z
N MET A 1 -39.66 41.92 -64.66
CA MET A 1 -40.03 41.09 -63.49
C MET A 1 -38.94 40.04 -63.30
N LYS A 2 -37.99 40.28 -62.37
CA LYS A 2 -36.85 39.40 -62.07
C LYS A 2 -37.14 38.67 -60.77
N ILE A 3 -37.06 37.34 -60.78
CA ILE A 3 -37.26 36.49 -59.59
C ILE A 3 -35.88 36.22 -58.98
N ASN A 4 -35.64 36.72 -57.76
CA ASN A 4 -34.40 36.56 -57.01
C ASN A 4 -34.34 35.16 -56.36
N ARG A 5 -33.57 34.24 -56.94
CA ARG A 5 -33.12 32.99 -56.29
C ARG A 5 -31.88 33.24 -55.43
N VAL A 6 -31.99 33.92 -54.29
CA VAL A 6 -30.85 33.96 -53.34
C VAL A 6 -31.37 34.12 -51.91
N ASN A 7 -32.00 33.10 -51.31
CA ASN A 7 -32.33 33.14 -49.87
C ASN A 7 -32.30 31.78 -49.14
N SER A 8 -32.01 30.66 -49.80
CA SER A 8 -32.03 29.34 -49.12
C SER A 8 -30.65 28.81 -48.68
N ILE A 9 -29.55 29.50 -49.01
CA ILE A 9 -28.19 28.99 -48.72
C ILE A 9 -27.68 29.47 -47.34
N ASN A 10 -28.17 30.61 -46.83
CA ASN A 10 -27.62 31.23 -45.62
C ASN A 10 -28.17 30.71 -44.29
N THR A 11 -29.22 29.89 -44.29
CA THR A 11 -29.79 29.35 -43.03
C THR A 11 -29.04 28.10 -42.55
N TYR A 12 -28.53 27.28 -43.47
CA TYR A 12 -27.80 26.04 -43.11
C TYR A 12 -26.35 26.30 -42.69
N LEU A 13 -25.73 27.38 -43.16
CA LEU A 13 -24.33 27.70 -42.83
C LEU A 13 -24.14 28.23 -41.40
N ARG A 14 -25.19 28.77 -40.76
CA ARG A 14 -25.13 29.26 -39.37
C ARG A 14 -25.34 28.15 -38.34
N ILE A 15 -26.02 27.07 -38.70
CA ILE A 15 -26.25 25.93 -37.80
C ILE A 15 -25.02 25.02 -37.76
N LEU A 16 -24.23 24.94 -38.84
CA LEU A 16 -22.99 24.16 -38.84
C LEU A 16 -21.86 24.77 -37.99
N PHE A 17 -21.86 26.09 -37.79
CA PHE A 17 -20.79 26.78 -37.05
C PHE A 17 -20.96 26.73 -35.52
N PHE A 18 -22.16 26.47 -35.03
CA PHE A 18 -22.42 26.33 -33.58
C PHE A 18 -22.26 24.90 -33.06
N VAL A 19 -22.29 23.89 -33.93
CA VAL A 19 -22.10 22.48 -33.54
C VAL A 19 -20.62 22.07 -33.59
N LEU A 20 -19.76 22.82 -34.31
CA LEU A 20 -18.33 22.54 -34.36
C LEU A 20 -17.52 23.15 -33.21
N LEU A 21 -18.10 24.05 -32.41
CA LEU A 21 -17.45 24.68 -31.25
C LEU A 21 -17.94 24.10 -29.90
N THR A 22 -18.49 22.89 -29.94
CA THR A 22 -18.80 22.05 -28.77
C THR A 22 -18.20 20.65 -28.91
N ILE A 23 -17.13 20.51 -29.72
CA ILE A 23 -16.10 19.54 -29.37
C ILE A 23 -15.30 20.17 -28.23
N VAL A 24 -15.96 20.23 -27.08
CA VAL A 24 -15.33 20.40 -25.79
C VAL A 24 -14.21 19.38 -25.75
N PHE A 25 -13.01 19.87 -25.43
CA PHE A 25 -11.85 19.13 -25.02
C PHE A 25 -12.25 18.01 -24.02
N ILE A 26 -12.69 16.86 -24.54
CA ILE A 26 -12.59 15.60 -23.82
C ILE A 26 -11.18 15.11 -24.13
N GLY A 27 -10.19 15.87 -23.64
CA GLY A 27 -8.89 15.27 -23.39
C GLY A 27 -9.12 14.08 -22.46
N PRO A 28 -8.33 13.01 -22.55
CA PRO A 28 -8.42 11.96 -21.55
C PRO A 28 -8.28 12.65 -20.19
N PHE A 29 -9.35 12.63 -19.39
CA PHE A 29 -9.23 12.85 -17.97
C PHE A 29 -8.37 11.69 -17.47
N SER A 30 -7.06 11.89 -17.48
CA SER A 30 -6.16 11.05 -16.71
C SER A 30 -6.55 11.30 -15.27
N THR A 31 -7.35 10.40 -14.70
CA THR A 31 -7.42 10.30 -13.25
C THR A 31 -6.02 9.93 -12.81
N SER A 32 -5.27 10.90 -12.29
CA SER A 32 -4.02 10.59 -11.59
C SER A 32 -4.40 9.75 -10.38
N SER A 33 -4.33 8.44 -10.51
CA SER A 33 -4.29 7.54 -9.36
C SER A 33 -2.98 7.85 -8.64
N HIS A 34 -3.01 8.79 -7.72
CA HIS A 34 -1.93 8.96 -6.76
C HIS A 34 -2.07 7.82 -5.77
N ALA A 35 -1.14 6.87 -5.81
CA ALA A 35 -1.00 5.90 -4.74
C ALA A 35 -0.84 6.67 -3.42
N SER A 36 -1.83 6.56 -2.53
CA SER A 36 -1.77 7.14 -1.20
C SER A 36 -1.07 6.15 -0.28
N VAL A 37 -0.17 6.65 0.57
CA VAL A 37 0.37 5.85 1.66
C VAL A 37 -0.77 5.54 2.61
N THR A 38 -1.11 4.25 2.75
CA THR A 38 -2.19 3.79 3.64
C THR A 38 -1.73 3.66 5.08
N PHE A 39 -0.44 3.46 5.29
CA PHE A 39 0.19 3.37 6.60
C PHE A 39 1.69 3.65 6.49
N LYS A 40 2.23 4.41 7.45
CA LYS A 40 3.67 4.65 7.60
C LYS A 40 4.02 4.54 9.08
N GLY A 41 4.91 3.61 9.40
CA GLY A 41 5.59 3.57 10.69
C GLY A 41 7.08 3.77 10.45
N ASP A 42 7.59 4.95 10.81
CA ASP A 42 9.01 5.32 10.67
C ASP A 42 9.77 5.32 12.00
N PHE A 43 9.08 5.08 13.12
CA PHE A 43 9.64 4.97 14.48
C PHE A 43 10.30 6.26 15.01
N GLU A 44 10.21 7.38 14.30
CA GLU A 44 10.92 8.62 14.66
C GLU A 44 10.40 9.28 15.95
N THR A 45 9.28 8.81 16.49
CA THR A 45 8.78 9.15 17.83
C THR A 45 9.53 8.44 18.96
N GLY A 46 10.41 7.48 18.64
CA GLY A 46 11.08 6.65 19.63
C GLY A 46 10.17 5.59 20.26
N ASP A 47 9.04 5.28 19.62
CA ASP A 47 8.10 4.23 20.00
C ASP A 47 7.55 3.49 18.77
N LEU A 48 6.66 2.51 18.99
CA LEU A 48 6.04 1.72 17.92
C LEU A 48 4.88 2.47 17.21
N GLY A 49 4.50 3.67 17.65
CA GLY A 49 3.37 4.40 17.12
C GLY A 49 2.08 3.56 17.07
N ASP A 50 1.45 3.51 15.90
CA ASP A 50 0.18 2.81 15.68
C ASP A 50 0.33 1.30 15.41
N PHE A 51 1.55 0.75 15.40
CA PHE A 51 1.75 -0.68 15.20
C PHE A 51 1.09 -1.51 16.31
N LYS A 52 0.44 -2.61 15.92
CA LYS A 52 -0.11 -3.59 16.86
C LYS A 52 0.88 -4.72 17.09
N VAL A 53 1.21 -4.96 18.36
CA VAL A 53 2.16 -6.01 18.78
C VAL A 53 1.51 -7.38 18.79
N SER A 54 2.25 -8.40 18.36
CA SER A 54 1.94 -9.83 18.56
C SER A 54 3.15 -10.56 19.15
N GLY A 55 2.95 -11.21 20.30
CA GLY A 55 4.03 -11.85 21.04
C GLY A 55 4.76 -10.86 21.95
N LEU A 56 6.08 -10.98 22.04
CA LEU A 56 6.93 -10.05 22.77
C LEU A 56 6.97 -8.71 22.05
N SER A 57 6.96 -7.62 22.83
CA SER A 57 6.98 -6.28 22.24
C SER A 57 8.40 -5.96 21.75
N PRO A 58 8.59 -5.66 20.46
CA PRO A 58 9.82 -5.04 20.02
C PRO A 58 9.95 -3.63 20.59
N THR A 59 11.13 -3.05 20.46
CA THR A 59 11.44 -1.70 20.93
C THR A 59 11.82 -0.81 19.75
N ALA A 60 11.59 0.49 19.88
CA ALA A 60 12.25 1.45 19.01
C ALA A 60 13.61 1.82 19.62
N THR A 61 14.67 1.73 18.83
CA THR A 61 16.04 1.97 19.27
C THR A 61 16.75 2.93 18.32
N SER A 62 17.71 3.69 18.86
CA SER A 62 18.59 4.58 18.09
C SER A 62 20.01 4.01 17.92
N SER A 63 20.26 2.77 18.35
CA SER A 63 21.56 2.10 18.20
C SER A 63 21.93 1.87 16.73
N LEU A 64 20.93 1.58 15.90
CA LEU A 64 21.06 1.40 14.46
C LEU A 64 19.76 1.83 13.78
N SER A 65 19.86 2.66 12.74
CA SER A 65 18.73 2.97 11.87
C SER A 65 19.18 3.08 10.42
N ARG A 66 18.32 2.63 9.50
CA ARG A 66 18.55 2.78 8.05
C ARG A 66 18.37 4.24 7.61
N VAL A 67 17.38 4.93 8.19
CA VAL A 67 16.98 6.30 7.85
C VAL A 67 16.44 6.96 9.12
N GLY A 68 16.86 8.19 9.40
CA GLY A 68 16.38 8.92 10.56
C GLY A 68 17.16 8.56 11.83
N THR A 69 16.47 8.57 12.95
CA THR A 69 17.06 8.43 14.28
C THR A 69 16.78 7.06 14.88
N TYR A 70 15.60 6.50 14.61
CA TYR A 70 15.13 5.28 15.27
C TYR A 70 14.83 4.19 14.24
N ALA A 71 14.87 2.94 14.70
CA ALA A 71 14.35 1.78 14.00
C ALA A 71 13.75 0.80 15.01
N MET A 72 12.91 -0.12 14.55
CA MET A 72 12.42 -1.21 15.38
C MET A 72 13.49 -2.28 15.54
N GLU A 73 13.70 -2.72 16.78
CA GLU A 73 14.53 -3.85 17.16
C GLU A 73 13.65 -4.95 17.74
N SER A 74 13.70 -6.12 17.10
CA SER A 74 13.11 -7.36 17.59
C SER A 74 14.22 -8.27 18.07
N TYR A 75 14.03 -8.91 19.22
CA TYR A 75 14.97 -9.86 19.80
C TYR A 75 14.18 -10.97 20.50
N LEU A 76 14.69 -12.20 20.41
CA LEU A 76 14.13 -13.39 21.04
C LEU A 76 15.26 -14.15 21.73
N GLU A 77 15.05 -14.49 23.01
CA GLU A 77 15.89 -15.43 23.73
C GLU A 77 15.53 -16.89 23.35
N PRO A 78 16.44 -17.86 23.59
CA PRO A 78 16.14 -19.27 23.36
C PRO A 78 14.86 -19.72 24.08
N GLY A 79 13.91 -20.27 23.31
CA GLY A 79 12.61 -20.74 23.81
C GLY A 79 11.47 -19.73 23.65
N GLU A 80 11.76 -18.51 23.20
CA GLU A 80 10.75 -17.53 22.80
C GLU A 80 10.38 -17.70 21.32
N ASN A 81 9.14 -17.38 20.97
CA ASN A 81 8.57 -17.81 19.69
C ASN A 81 8.11 -16.67 18.76
N ARG A 82 7.97 -15.42 19.24
CA ARG A 82 7.43 -14.33 18.43
C ARG A 82 7.70 -12.94 19.01
N SER A 83 8.18 -12.04 18.15
CA SER A 83 8.24 -10.59 18.37
C SER A 83 7.90 -9.86 17.07
N GLU A 84 6.61 -9.57 16.87
CA GLU A 84 6.08 -9.05 15.60
C GLU A 84 5.22 -7.81 15.80
N VAL A 85 5.18 -6.96 14.77
CA VAL A 85 4.21 -5.87 14.65
C VAL A 85 3.37 -6.02 13.38
N SER A 86 2.13 -5.54 13.44
CA SER A 86 1.24 -5.43 12.29
C SER A 86 0.81 -3.98 12.09
N GLY A 87 0.94 -3.49 10.86
CA GLY A 87 0.47 -2.16 10.48
C GLY A 87 -1.06 -2.08 10.53
N VAL A 88 -1.60 -0.90 10.82
CA VAL A 88 -3.05 -0.67 10.91
C VAL A 88 -3.72 -0.42 9.55
N GLY A 89 -2.95 -0.41 8.47
CA GLY A 89 -3.50 -0.28 7.11
C GLY A 89 -4.41 -1.47 6.77
N THR A 90 -5.67 -1.19 6.46
CA THR A 90 -6.60 -2.22 5.98
C THR A 90 -6.31 -2.52 4.51
N THR A 91 -6.17 -3.81 4.20
CA THR A 91 -6.10 -4.29 2.82
C THR A 91 -7.28 -5.22 2.55
N ASN A 92 -7.95 -4.97 1.44
CA ASN A 92 -9.10 -5.75 1.00
C ASN A 92 -8.67 -6.78 -0.05
N VAL A 93 -9.31 -7.96 0.00
CA VAL A 93 -9.14 -8.99 -1.02
C VAL A 93 -9.46 -8.42 -2.40
N GLY A 94 -8.60 -8.71 -3.38
CA GLY A 94 -8.71 -8.21 -4.75
C GLY A 94 -8.12 -6.81 -4.98
N GLY A 95 -7.65 -6.13 -3.94
CA GLY A 95 -6.89 -4.88 -4.07
C GLY A 95 -5.42 -5.12 -4.40
N GLU A 96 -4.79 -4.10 -4.99
CA GLU A 96 -3.35 -4.05 -5.25
C GLU A 96 -2.70 -3.06 -4.27
N TYR A 97 -1.63 -3.48 -3.61
CA TYR A 97 -0.95 -2.70 -2.57
C TYR A 97 0.57 -2.81 -2.72
N TRP A 98 1.25 -1.72 -2.40
CA TRP A 98 2.71 -1.65 -2.37
C TRP A 98 3.20 -1.61 -0.93
N TYR A 99 4.19 -2.44 -0.62
CA TYR A 99 4.81 -2.53 0.70
C TYR A 99 6.30 -2.19 0.58
N GLY A 100 6.80 -1.38 1.53
CA GLY A 100 8.21 -1.03 1.61
C GLY A 100 8.68 -1.10 3.04
N PHE A 101 9.72 -1.89 3.29
CA PHE A 101 10.40 -2.00 4.58
C PHE A 101 11.86 -2.37 4.34
N SER A 102 12.65 -2.37 5.41
CA SER A 102 14.04 -2.82 5.37
C SER A 102 14.31 -3.60 6.63
N ILE A 103 15.06 -4.69 6.48
CA ILE A 103 15.44 -5.57 7.59
C ILE A 103 16.96 -5.59 7.64
N PHE A 104 17.49 -5.50 8.85
CA PHE A 104 18.90 -5.67 9.13
C PHE A 104 19.06 -6.86 10.07
N LEU A 105 19.89 -7.82 9.70
CA LEU A 105 20.29 -8.93 10.56
C LEU A 105 21.70 -8.63 11.06
N PRO A 106 21.92 -8.51 12.39
CA PRO A 106 23.22 -8.15 12.93
C PRO A 106 24.27 -9.23 12.71
N GLU A 107 25.54 -8.84 12.83
CA GLU A 107 26.63 -9.81 12.89
C GLU A 107 26.41 -10.76 14.08
N GLY A 108 26.61 -12.06 13.87
CA GLY A 108 26.35 -13.09 14.88
C GLY A 108 24.88 -13.54 14.98
N PHE A 109 23.99 -13.01 14.12
CA PHE A 109 22.65 -13.57 13.97
C PHE A 109 22.74 -15.05 13.55
N VAL A 110 22.17 -15.93 14.36
CA VAL A 110 22.18 -17.37 14.12
C VAL A 110 20.84 -17.77 13.51
N VAL A 111 20.86 -18.18 12.25
CA VAL A 111 19.71 -18.86 11.65
C VAL A 111 19.56 -20.20 12.34
N ASN A 112 18.48 -20.39 13.10
CA ASN A 112 18.13 -21.70 13.63
C ASN A 112 17.48 -22.53 12.52
N ASN A 113 17.53 -23.87 12.64
CA ASN A 113 16.87 -24.76 11.67
C ASN A 113 15.33 -24.78 11.83
N ASP A 114 14.78 -23.89 12.65
CA ASP A 114 13.34 -23.71 12.82
C ASP A 114 12.81 -22.73 11.76
N TRP A 115 11.49 -22.73 11.53
CA TRP A 115 10.89 -21.78 10.60
C TRP A 115 10.92 -20.36 11.19
N GLU A 116 11.88 -19.56 10.73
CA GLU A 116 11.99 -18.15 11.07
C GLU A 116 11.40 -17.24 9.98
N ILE A 117 10.42 -16.44 10.38
CA ILE A 117 9.71 -15.48 9.51
C ILE A 117 10.12 -14.07 9.93
N LEU A 118 10.70 -13.32 9.00
CA LEU A 118 11.13 -11.93 9.22
C LEU A 118 10.03 -10.93 8.81
N ALA A 119 9.18 -11.30 7.86
CA ALA A 119 8.00 -10.53 7.47
C ALA A 119 6.96 -11.46 6.84
N GLN A 120 5.66 -11.22 7.09
CA GLN A 120 4.58 -12.04 6.53
C GLN A 120 3.33 -11.24 6.18
N TRP A 121 2.61 -11.74 5.18
CA TRP A 121 1.26 -11.32 4.84
C TRP A 121 0.30 -12.41 5.25
N HIS A 122 -0.54 -12.07 6.23
CA HIS A 122 -1.40 -13.02 6.90
C HIS A 122 -2.86 -12.72 6.57
N GLY A 123 -3.58 -13.73 6.09
CA GLY A 123 -5.03 -13.63 5.90
C GLY A 123 -5.73 -13.50 7.26
N TYR A 124 -6.70 -12.61 7.36
CA TYR A 124 -7.62 -12.62 8.50
C TYR A 124 -8.62 -13.77 8.31
N PRO A 125 -8.86 -14.63 9.33
CA PRO A 125 -9.78 -15.75 9.19
C PRO A 125 -11.21 -15.28 8.99
N ASP A 126 -11.97 -16.03 8.20
CA ASP A 126 -13.40 -15.80 8.04
C ASP A 126 -14.15 -16.40 9.24
N LYS A 127 -14.45 -15.52 10.21
CA LYS A 127 -15.12 -15.91 11.46
C LYS A 127 -16.58 -16.29 11.24
N ASP A 128 -17.22 -15.86 10.15
CA ASP A 128 -18.63 -16.14 9.87
C ASP A 128 -18.85 -17.61 9.47
N ILE A 129 -17.80 -18.26 8.94
CA ILE A 129 -17.79 -19.70 8.63
C ILE A 129 -17.04 -20.54 9.68
N GLY A 130 -16.64 -19.93 10.79
CA GLY A 130 -16.01 -20.63 11.93
C GLY A 130 -14.51 -20.85 11.80
N GLU A 131 -13.80 -20.12 10.93
CA GLU A 131 -12.34 -20.22 10.89
C GLU A 131 -11.71 -19.56 12.13
N GLY A 132 -10.86 -20.32 12.83
CA GLY A 132 -10.07 -19.80 13.95
C GLY A 132 -8.71 -19.24 13.54
N TRP A 133 -8.16 -19.72 12.42
CA TRP A 133 -6.78 -19.44 12.00
C TRP A 133 -6.62 -19.63 10.48
N ARG A 134 -5.67 -18.91 9.88
CA ARG A 134 -5.17 -19.13 8.52
C ARG A 134 -3.65 -19.11 8.54
N ASN A 135 -2.99 -19.80 7.61
CA ASN A 135 -1.55 -19.65 7.45
C ASN A 135 -1.22 -18.38 6.65
N PRO A 136 -0.02 -17.80 6.81
CA PRO A 136 0.41 -16.70 5.95
C PRO A 136 0.39 -17.13 4.49
N VAL A 137 -0.11 -16.24 3.62
CA VAL A 137 -0.16 -16.48 2.17
C VAL A 137 1.18 -16.18 1.51
N MET A 138 2.02 -15.38 2.17
CA MET A 138 3.35 -14.99 1.72
C MET A 138 4.22 -14.65 2.94
N ALA A 139 5.49 -15.05 2.91
CA ALA A 139 6.46 -14.75 3.96
C ALA A 139 7.87 -14.54 3.37
N LEU A 140 8.65 -13.72 4.05
CA LEU A 140 10.09 -13.60 3.87
C LEU A 140 10.77 -14.24 5.07
N ASN A 141 11.70 -15.16 4.80
CA ASN A 141 12.37 -15.96 5.81
C ASN A 141 13.88 -15.77 5.71
N SER A 142 14.59 -16.03 6.80
CA SER A 142 16.03 -16.32 6.74
C SER A 142 16.21 -17.76 6.21
N SER A 143 17.27 -18.00 5.46
CA SER A 143 17.67 -19.37 5.06
C SER A 143 19.18 -19.46 5.09
N GLY A 144 19.72 -20.45 5.81
CA GLY A 144 21.14 -20.79 5.84
C GLY A 144 21.56 -21.67 4.68
#